data_AF-A0A7C5VNP4-F1
#
_entry.id   AF-A0A7C5VNP4-F1
#
_cell.length_a   1.000
_cell.length_b   1.000
_cell.length_c   1.000
_cell.angle_alpha   90.00
_cell.angle_beta   90.00
_cell.angle_gamma   90.00
#
_symmetry.space_group_name_H-M   'P 1'
#
loop_
_entity.id
_entity.type
_entity.pdbx_description
1 polymer ?
#
loop_
_entity_poly.entity_id
_entity_poly.type
_entity_poly.pdbx_seq_one_letter_code
_entity_poly.pdbx_strand_id
1 'polypeptide(L)'
;MITYNELFEIWKKEHESSDPTKLPSDFYIQLAEYVGRLKEEERMLDRKTLKAKLLMEEKDKAKRMILEIIKIRYKKFIRMLAKGKKPPPDFLTPQEEKILSGSLTLAETFQIFARNILQGNLPDLTAQISRKMVLLRFLKDVPSIIGADMKTYGPFKCEDVGNLPSENAKILVKQGLAVTIEI
;
A
#
# COMPACT_ATOMS: atom_id res chain seq x y z
N MET A 1 16.34 21.22 -0.73
CA MET A 1 15.42 21.65 -1.81
C MET A 1 15.92 21.02 -3.08
N ILE A 2 15.16 20.07 -3.66
CA ILE A 2 15.60 19.29 -4.82
C ILE A 2 15.58 20.17 -6.09
N THR A 3 16.68 20.13 -6.83
CA THR A 3 16.85 20.70 -8.17
C THR A 3 16.66 19.64 -9.26
N TYR A 4 16.48 20.07 -10.52
CA TYR A 4 16.35 19.14 -11.66
C TYR A 4 17.56 18.20 -11.80
N ASN A 5 18.77 18.73 -11.60
CA ASN A 5 20.00 17.95 -11.68
C ASN A 5 20.11 16.92 -10.54
N GLU A 6 19.75 17.29 -9.31
CA GLU A 6 19.71 16.33 -8.20
C GLU A 6 18.67 15.23 -8.44
N LEU A 7 17.49 15.59 -8.97
CA LEU A 7 16.48 14.62 -9.37
C LEU A 7 17.01 13.65 -10.43
N PHE A 8 17.72 14.17 -11.43
CA PHE A 8 18.33 13.36 -12.49
C PHE A 8 19.41 12.41 -11.94
N GLU A 9 20.27 12.89 -11.05
CA GLU A 9 21.30 12.05 -10.41
C GLU A 9 20.70 10.94 -9.56
N ILE A 10 19.63 11.24 -8.82
CA ILE A 10 18.89 10.23 -8.04
C ILE A 10 18.22 9.22 -8.99
N TRP A 11 17.56 9.69 -10.04
CA TRP A 11 16.94 8.84 -11.06
C TRP A 11 17.95 7.89 -11.69
N LYS A 12 19.11 8.41 -12.09
CA LYS A 12 20.20 7.64 -12.69
C LYS A 12 20.73 6.58 -11.73
N LYS A 13 21.06 6.96 -10.50
CA LYS A 13 21.52 6.02 -9.45
C LYS A 13 20.49 4.94 -9.16
N GLU A 14 19.21 5.30 -9.11
CA GLU A 14 18.15 4.35 -8.84
C GLU A 14 17.97 3.36 -10.00
N HIS A 15 18.22 3.78 -11.24
CA HIS A 15 18.17 2.92 -12.42
C HIS A 15 19.40 2.00 -12.53
N GLU A 16 20.60 2.50 -12.18
CA GLU A 16 21.85 1.74 -12.26
C GLU A 16 22.02 0.76 -11.09
N SER A 17 21.53 1.11 -9.90
CA SER A 17 21.62 0.26 -8.71
C SER A 17 20.63 -0.90 -8.77
N SER A 18 21.08 -2.11 -8.41
CA SER A 18 20.18 -3.26 -8.19
C SER A 18 19.37 -3.11 -6.89
N ASP A 19 19.97 -2.51 -5.87
CA ASP A 19 19.34 -2.32 -4.55
C ASP A 19 18.74 -0.91 -4.42
N PRO A 20 17.75 -0.71 -3.53
CA PRO A 20 17.19 0.61 -3.28
C PRO A 20 18.28 1.57 -2.79
N THR A 21 18.31 2.78 -3.32
CA THR A 21 19.25 3.80 -2.84
C THR A 21 18.78 4.32 -1.47
N LYS A 22 19.70 4.63 -0.56
CA LYS A 22 19.34 5.34 0.67
C LYS A 22 18.89 6.76 0.31
N LEU A 23 17.66 7.11 0.66
CA LEU A 23 17.10 8.43 0.43
C LEU A 23 16.85 9.14 1.77
N PRO A 24 16.93 10.49 1.78
CA PRO A 24 16.48 11.28 2.92
C PRO A 24 15.00 11.02 3.25
N SER A 25 14.64 11.06 4.53
CA SER A 25 13.26 10.83 4.99
C SER A 25 12.25 11.86 4.46
N ASP A 26 12.72 13.05 4.13
CA ASP A 26 11.95 14.17 3.60
C ASP A 26 11.94 14.21 2.06
N PHE A 27 12.55 13.24 1.38
CA PHE A 27 12.68 13.22 -0.08
C PHE A 27 11.34 13.44 -0.81
N TYR A 28 10.29 12.71 -0.43
CA TYR A 28 8.98 12.86 -1.05
C TYR A 28 8.29 14.19 -0.74
N ILE A 29 8.60 14.79 0.41
CA ILE A 29 8.12 16.13 0.77
C ILE A 29 8.77 17.15 -0.17
N GLN A 30 10.10 17.07 -0.32
CA GLN A 30 10.84 17.94 -1.23
C GLN A 30 10.40 17.76 -2.71
N LEU A 31 10.07 16.55 -3.14
CA LEU A 31 9.51 16.29 -4.46
C LEU A 31 8.13 16.93 -4.66
N ALA A 32 7.25 16.83 -3.66
CA ALA A 32 5.92 17.42 -3.72
C ALA A 32 6.00 18.95 -3.82
N GLU A 33 6.88 19.58 -3.03
CA GLU A 33 7.16 21.01 -3.12
C GLU A 33 7.74 21.41 -4.49
N TYR A 34 8.67 20.63 -5.02
CA TYR A 34 9.26 20.87 -6.34
C TYR A 34 8.21 20.83 -7.45
N VAL A 35 7.35 19.80 -7.47
CA VAL A 35 6.24 19.72 -8.43
C VAL A 35 5.22 20.84 -8.24
N GLY A 36 4.99 21.25 -6.99
CA GLY A 36 4.15 22.40 -6.63
C GLY A 36 4.64 23.69 -7.30
N ARG A 37 5.92 24.02 -7.16
CA ARG A 37 6.54 25.19 -7.79
C ARG A 37 6.46 25.15 -9.32
N LEU A 38 6.76 23.99 -9.94
CA LEU A 38 6.62 23.81 -11.39
C LEU A 38 5.18 24.04 -11.89
N LYS A 39 4.17 23.86 -11.02
CA LYS A 39 2.76 24.14 -11.33
C LYS A 39 2.42 25.61 -11.17
N GLU A 40 2.99 26.29 -10.19
CA GLU A 40 2.82 27.73 -10.00
C GLU A 40 3.49 28.53 -11.11
N GLU A 41 4.73 28.18 -11.48
CA GLU A 41 5.45 28.82 -12.59
C GLU A 41 4.69 28.68 -13.92
N GLU A 42 4.09 27.51 -14.18
CA GLU A 42 3.25 27.31 -15.38
C GLU A 42 2.06 28.27 -15.43
N ARG A 43 1.42 28.53 -14.29
CA ARG A 43 0.25 29.42 -14.22
C ARG A 43 0.59 30.88 -14.51
N MET A 44 1.84 31.28 -14.29
CA MET A 44 2.29 32.67 -14.46
C MET A 44 2.90 32.95 -15.85
N LEU A 45 3.03 31.94 -16.72
CA LEU A 45 3.68 32.06 -18.02
C LEU A 45 2.70 32.26 -19.19
N ASP A 46 3.07 33.13 -20.13
CA ASP A 46 2.43 33.18 -21.44
C ASP A 46 2.91 31.99 -22.30
N ARG A 47 1.97 31.07 -22.55
CA ARG A 47 2.17 29.82 -23.32
C ARG A 47 2.68 30.03 -24.74
N LYS A 48 2.59 31.24 -25.29
CA LYS A 48 3.07 31.55 -26.64
C LYS A 48 4.58 31.75 -26.74
N THR A 49 5.27 31.93 -25.61
CA THR A 49 6.72 32.18 -25.60
C THR A 49 7.54 30.89 -25.74
N LEU A 50 8.71 30.97 -26.40
CA LEU A 50 9.67 29.86 -26.48
C LEU A 50 10.12 29.40 -25.08
N LYS A 51 10.26 30.36 -24.16
CA LYS A 51 10.57 30.11 -22.75
C LYS A 51 9.51 29.24 -22.08
N ALA A 52 8.22 29.50 -22.32
CA ALA A 52 7.14 28.67 -21.77
C ALA A 52 7.15 27.25 -22.34
N LYS A 53 7.41 27.08 -23.64
CA LYS A 53 7.54 25.75 -24.27
C LYS A 53 8.68 24.93 -23.67
N LEU A 54 9.87 25.53 -23.50
CA LEU A 54 11.03 24.86 -22.90
C LEU A 54 10.75 24.43 -21.45
N LEU A 55 10.17 25.32 -20.65
CA LEU A 55 9.80 25.01 -19.25
C LEU A 55 8.75 23.89 -19.16
N MET A 56 7.78 23.85 -20.08
CA MET A 56 6.81 22.76 -20.15
C MET A 56 7.48 21.41 -20.44
N GLU A 57 8.43 21.36 -21.37
CA GLU A 57 9.17 20.13 -21.66
C GLU A 57 10.02 19.66 -20.47
N GLU A 58 10.73 20.58 -19.81
CA GLU A 58 11.54 20.26 -18.63
C GLU A 58 10.66 19.67 -17.51
N LYS A 59 9.51 20.30 -17.26
CA LYS A 59 8.52 19.81 -16.29
C LYS A 59 7.99 18.43 -16.61
N ASP A 60 7.66 18.16 -17.87
CA ASP A 60 7.16 16.84 -18.27
C ASP A 60 8.24 15.77 -18.12
N LYS A 61 9.50 16.09 -18.42
CA LYS A 61 10.64 15.19 -18.14
C LYS A 61 10.81 14.96 -16.64
N ALA A 62 10.74 16.01 -15.83
CA ALA A 62 10.84 15.90 -14.38
C ALA A 62 9.75 15.01 -13.79
N LYS A 63 8.49 15.18 -14.22
CA LYS A 63 7.38 14.31 -13.79
C LYS A 63 7.61 12.85 -14.17
N ARG A 64 8.11 12.58 -15.39
CA ARG A 64 8.45 11.21 -15.81
C ARG A 64 9.54 10.61 -14.93
N MET A 65 10.62 11.35 -14.66
CA MET A 65 11.69 10.89 -13.78
C MET A 65 11.18 10.56 -12.37
N ILE A 66 10.32 11.41 -11.80
CA ILE A 66 9.71 11.16 -10.48
C ILE A 66 8.89 9.86 -10.48
N LEU A 67 8.03 9.68 -11.48
CA LEU A 67 7.22 8.47 -11.61
C LEU A 67 8.08 7.22 -11.77
N GLU A 68 9.16 7.31 -12.53
CA GLU A 68 10.09 6.21 -12.74
C GLU A 68 10.86 5.86 -11.47
N ILE A 69 11.35 6.84 -10.71
CA ILE A 69 11.98 6.61 -9.39
C ILE A 69 11.02 5.82 -8.49
N ILE A 70 9.79 6.30 -8.33
CA ILE A 70 8.78 5.66 -7.48
C ILE A 70 8.53 4.22 -7.95
N LYS A 71 8.36 4.02 -9.26
CA LYS A 71 8.07 2.70 -9.85
C LYS A 71 9.23 1.73 -9.67
N ILE A 72 10.46 2.17 -9.91
CA ILE A 72 11.68 1.35 -9.78
C ILE A 72 11.86 0.94 -8.32
N ARG A 73 11.75 1.90 -7.39
CA ARG A 73 11.86 1.64 -5.96
C ARG A 73 10.82 0.64 -5.49
N TYR A 74 9.56 0.83 -5.86
CA TYR A 74 8.48 -0.09 -5.51
C TYR A 74 8.75 -1.51 -6.04
N LYS A 75 9.20 -1.62 -7.30
CA LYS A 75 9.58 -2.90 -7.91
C LYS A 75 10.71 -3.59 -7.14
N LYS A 76 11.71 -2.84 -6.66
CA LYS A 76 12.81 -3.38 -5.85
C LYS A 76 12.31 -3.89 -4.51
N PHE A 77 11.49 -3.12 -3.79
CA PHE A 77 10.94 -3.55 -2.51
C PHE A 77 10.05 -4.79 -2.63
N ILE A 78 9.17 -4.84 -3.63
CA ILE A 78 8.32 -6.02 -3.87
C ILE A 78 9.16 -7.26 -4.20
N ARG A 79 10.23 -7.11 -5.00
CA ARG A 79 11.18 -8.22 -5.25
C ARG A 79 11.87 -8.69 -3.97
N MET A 80 12.23 -7.79 -3.06
CA MET A 80 12.82 -8.16 -1.77
C MET A 80 11.82 -8.94 -0.90
N LEU A 81 10.60 -8.42 -0.78
CA LEU A 81 9.51 -9.07 -0.03
C LEU A 81 9.15 -10.43 -0.61
N ALA A 82 9.10 -10.56 -1.95
CA ALA A 82 8.88 -11.84 -2.63
C ALA A 82 10.02 -12.86 -2.41
N LYS A 83 11.19 -12.44 -1.92
CA LYS A 83 12.28 -13.33 -1.48
C LYS A 83 12.25 -13.60 0.03
N GLY A 84 11.22 -13.11 0.75
CA GLY A 84 11.12 -13.19 2.20
C GLY A 84 12.08 -12.26 2.94
N LYS A 85 12.76 -11.34 2.25
CA LYS A 85 13.66 -10.35 2.85
C LYS A 85 12.89 -9.08 3.15
N LYS A 86 13.00 -8.57 4.37
CA LYS A 86 12.48 -7.25 4.71
C LYS A 86 13.48 -6.17 4.28
N PRO A 87 13.03 -5.09 3.62
CA PRO A 87 13.91 -3.95 3.36
C PRO A 87 14.41 -3.35 4.69
N PRO A 88 15.69 -2.95 4.78
CA PRO A 88 16.20 -2.32 5.99
C PRO A 88 15.49 -0.97 6.23
N PRO A 89 15.18 -0.60 7.49
CA PRO A 89 14.47 0.64 7.81
C PRO A 89 15.15 1.88 7.25
N ASP A 90 16.49 1.89 7.23
CA ASP A 90 17.31 3.01 6.76
C ASP A 90 17.13 3.37 5.28
N PHE A 91 16.54 2.47 4.49
CA PHE A 91 16.32 2.66 3.06
C PHE A 91 14.89 3.06 2.73
N LEU A 92 14.00 3.04 3.72
CA LEU A 92 12.59 3.37 3.58
C LEU A 92 12.35 4.81 4.03
N THR A 93 11.61 5.54 3.20
CA THR A 93 10.99 6.77 3.70
C THR A 93 9.73 6.42 4.52
N PRO A 94 9.24 7.33 5.38
CA PRO A 94 8.00 7.11 6.13
C PRO A 94 6.78 6.80 5.24
N GLN A 95 6.74 7.40 4.04
CA GLN A 95 5.68 7.15 3.06
C GLN A 95 5.78 5.73 2.49
N GLU A 96 7.00 5.26 2.18
CA GLU A 96 7.24 3.90 1.67
C GLU A 96 6.94 2.84 2.72
N GLU A 97 7.33 3.07 3.97
CA GLU A 97 7.05 2.16 5.09
C GLU A 97 5.55 1.92 5.26
N LYS A 98 4.75 3.00 5.21
CA LYS A 98 3.29 2.92 5.31
C LYS A 98 2.65 2.15 4.16
N ILE A 99 3.18 2.29 2.93
CA ILE A 99 2.66 1.55 1.76
C ILE A 99 3.07 0.08 1.85
N LEU A 100 4.31 -0.20 2.25
CA LEU A 100 4.82 -1.56 2.31
C LEU A 100 4.20 -2.38 3.43
N SER A 101 3.88 -1.78 4.57
CA SER A 101 3.19 -2.47 5.68
C SER A 101 1.85 -3.07 5.24
N GLY A 102 1.08 -2.37 4.40
CA GLY A 102 -0.13 -2.90 3.79
C GLY A 102 0.11 -4.04 2.80
N SER A 103 1.29 -4.11 2.18
CA SER A 103 1.66 -5.14 1.19
C SER A 103 2.30 -6.41 1.79
N LEU A 104 2.65 -6.38 3.08
CA LEU A 104 3.24 -7.55 3.77
C LEU A 104 2.31 -8.77 3.72
N THR A 105 1.01 -8.55 3.88
CA THR A 105 -0.02 -9.60 3.79
C THR A 105 -0.03 -10.28 2.41
N LEU A 106 0.16 -9.51 1.34
CA LEU A 106 0.25 -10.02 -0.02
C LEU A 106 1.53 -10.84 -0.22
N ALA A 107 2.66 -10.38 0.33
CA ALA A 107 3.91 -11.13 0.25
C ALA A 107 3.83 -12.46 1.02
N GLU A 108 3.21 -12.47 2.20
CA GLU A 108 3.00 -13.67 3.01
C GLU A 108 2.09 -14.69 2.32
N THR A 109 0.95 -14.23 1.78
CA THR A 109 0.03 -15.10 1.02
C THR A 109 0.70 -15.67 -0.23
N PHE A 110 1.50 -14.87 -0.95
CA PHE A 110 2.31 -15.36 -2.06
C PHE A 110 3.31 -16.45 -1.64
N GLN A 111 4.02 -16.27 -0.52
CA GLN A 111 4.96 -17.29 -0.02
C GLN A 111 4.25 -18.60 0.34
N ILE A 112 3.12 -18.50 1.04
CA ILE A 112 2.31 -19.67 1.40
C ILE A 112 1.78 -20.37 0.15
N PHE A 113 1.29 -19.59 -0.82
CA PHE A 113 0.81 -20.11 -2.10
C PHE A 113 1.92 -20.88 -2.83
N ALA A 114 3.09 -20.26 -3.00
CA ALA A 114 4.24 -20.89 -3.66
C ALA A 114 4.67 -22.17 -2.95
N ARG A 115 4.73 -22.18 -1.62
CA ARG A 115 5.08 -23.38 -0.84
C ARG A 115 4.09 -24.52 -1.03
N ASN A 116 2.79 -24.23 -0.99
CA ASN A 116 1.76 -25.26 -1.17
C ASN A 116 1.86 -25.90 -2.56
N ILE A 117 1.99 -25.08 -3.60
CA ILE A 117 2.15 -25.58 -4.98
C ILE A 117 3.41 -26.44 -5.12
N LEU A 118 4.54 -26.01 -4.54
CA LEU A 118 5.78 -26.81 -4.56
C LEU A 118 5.67 -28.13 -3.78
N GLN A 119 4.71 -28.24 -2.86
CA GLN A 119 4.38 -29.47 -2.13
C GLN A 119 3.33 -30.33 -2.85
N GLY A 120 2.91 -29.95 -4.07
CA GLY A 120 1.89 -30.66 -4.85
C GLY A 120 0.45 -30.40 -4.41
N ASN A 121 0.23 -29.44 -3.51
CA ASN A 121 -1.09 -29.09 -3.00
C ASN A 121 -1.57 -27.79 -3.64
N LEU A 122 -2.76 -27.80 -4.23
CA LEU A 122 -3.43 -26.54 -4.59
C LEU A 122 -3.99 -25.91 -3.31
N PRO A 123 -3.46 -24.77 -2.86
CA PRO A 123 -4.04 -24.11 -1.70
C PRO A 123 -5.43 -23.60 -2.07
N ASP A 124 -6.44 -24.00 -1.32
CA ASP A 124 -7.74 -23.36 -1.38
C ASP A 124 -7.62 -21.96 -0.77
N LEU A 125 -7.38 -20.96 -1.63
CA LEU A 125 -7.24 -19.56 -1.26
C LEU A 125 -8.54 -19.01 -0.62
N THR A 126 -9.68 -19.65 -0.87
CA THR A 126 -10.96 -19.30 -0.21
C THR A 126 -11.01 -19.82 1.23
N ALA A 127 -10.33 -20.95 1.52
CA ALA A 127 -10.27 -21.53 2.85
C ALA A 127 -9.48 -20.69 3.86
N GLN A 128 -8.52 -19.86 3.43
CA GLN A 128 -7.81 -18.95 4.36
C GLN A 128 -8.67 -17.75 4.80
N ILE A 129 -9.56 -17.28 3.94
CA ILE A 129 -10.52 -16.23 4.27
C ILE A 129 -11.62 -16.83 5.18
N SER A 130 -12.07 -18.06 4.90
CA SER A 130 -13.06 -18.75 5.74
C SER A 130 -12.52 -19.23 7.09
N ARG A 131 -11.25 -19.61 7.20
CA ARG A 131 -10.58 -19.96 8.49
C ARG A 131 -10.44 -18.78 9.45
N LYS A 132 -10.65 -17.56 8.99
CA LYS A 132 -10.75 -16.37 9.85
C LYS A 132 -12.18 -16.00 10.17
N MET A 133 -13.20 -16.72 9.73
CA MET A 133 -14.58 -16.39 10.12
C MET A 133 -14.97 -17.09 11.42
N VAL A 134 -15.68 -16.36 12.28
CA VAL A 134 -16.11 -16.79 13.60
C VAL A 134 -17.63 -16.69 13.66
N LEU A 135 -18.27 -17.77 14.11
CA LEU A 135 -19.70 -17.79 14.36
C LEU A 135 -20.00 -17.03 15.65
N LEU A 136 -20.91 -16.07 15.56
CA LEU A 136 -21.31 -15.21 16.67
C LEU A 136 -22.82 -15.32 16.89
N ARG A 137 -23.23 -15.33 18.15
CA ARG A 137 -24.60 -15.01 18.57
C ARG A 137 -24.65 -13.57 19.05
N PHE A 138 -25.53 -12.76 18.47
CA PHE A 138 -25.71 -11.38 18.85
C PHE A 138 -26.58 -11.26 20.10
N LEU A 139 -26.14 -10.51 21.11
CA LEU A 139 -26.89 -10.30 22.36
C LEU A 139 -27.79 -9.05 22.30
N LYS A 140 -27.58 -8.20 21.30
CA LYS A 140 -28.29 -6.93 21.10
C LYS A 140 -28.43 -6.66 19.60
N ASP A 141 -29.32 -5.76 19.23
CA ASP A 141 -29.49 -5.33 17.85
C ASP A 141 -28.22 -4.57 17.39
N VAL A 142 -27.66 -5.00 16.25
CA VAL A 142 -26.47 -4.42 15.64
C VAL A 142 -26.80 -4.00 14.21
N PRO A 143 -26.56 -2.73 13.83
CA PRO A 143 -26.80 -2.27 12.46
C PRO A 143 -25.83 -2.95 11.48
N SER A 144 -26.05 -2.77 10.17
CA SER A 144 -25.12 -3.29 9.17
C SER A 144 -23.71 -2.74 9.37
N ILE A 145 -22.72 -3.63 9.36
CA ILE A 145 -21.30 -3.30 9.52
C ILE A 145 -20.51 -3.76 8.30
N ILE A 146 -19.39 -3.09 8.02
CA ILE A 146 -18.47 -3.48 6.96
C ILE A 146 -17.38 -4.39 7.55
N GLY A 147 -17.25 -5.59 7.02
CA GLY A 147 -16.24 -6.59 7.37
C GLY A 147 -14.83 -6.17 6.92
N ALA A 148 -13.80 -6.76 7.55
CA ALA A 148 -12.41 -6.62 7.11
C ALA A 148 -12.17 -7.12 5.66
N ASP A 149 -13.11 -7.88 5.10
CA ASP A 149 -13.17 -8.32 3.70
C ASP A 149 -13.92 -7.35 2.78
N MET A 150 -14.27 -6.15 3.27
CA MET A 150 -15.03 -5.11 2.55
C MET A 150 -16.46 -5.52 2.19
N LYS A 151 -17.00 -6.59 2.78
CA LYS A 151 -18.42 -6.98 2.60
C LYS A 151 -19.29 -6.40 3.72
N THR A 152 -20.54 -6.11 3.41
CA THR A 152 -21.52 -5.65 4.40
C THR A 152 -22.19 -6.85 5.09
N TYR A 153 -22.24 -6.83 6.42
CA TYR A 153 -22.86 -7.86 7.27
C TYR A 153 -23.95 -7.23 8.12
N GLY A 154 -25.08 -7.93 8.27
CA GLY A 154 -26.23 -7.45 9.04
C GLY A 154 -27.24 -6.64 8.22
N PRO A 155 -28.24 -6.02 8.86
CA PRO A 155 -28.38 -5.82 10.29
C PRO A 155 -28.72 -7.12 11.04
N PHE A 156 -28.25 -7.24 12.28
CA PHE A 156 -28.48 -8.39 13.15
C PHE A 156 -29.39 -7.98 14.31
N LYS A 157 -30.34 -8.84 14.66
CA LYS A 157 -31.20 -8.68 15.84
C LYS A 157 -30.65 -9.46 17.03
N CYS A 158 -31.19 -9.16 18.21
CA CYS A 158 -30.96 -9.96 19.41
C CYS A 158 -31.21 -11.45 19.14
N GLU A 159 -30.29 -12.30 19.60
CA GLU A 159 -30.20 -13.75 19.40
C GLU A 159 -29.94 -14.25 17.96
N ASP A 160 -29.76 -13.35 16.98
CA ASP A 160 -29.36 -13.78 15.63
C ASP A 160 -27.97 -14.43 15.65
N VAL A 161 -27.77 -15.39 14.74
CA VAL A 161 -26.47 -16.03 14.52
C VAL A 161 -25.88 -15.54 13.19
N GLY A 162 -24.66 -15.02 13.23
CA GLY A 162 -23.95 -14.53 12.06
C GLY A 162 -22.52 -15.04 12.00
N ASN A 163 -22.02 -15.30 10.79
CA ASN A 163 -20.62 -15.65 10.55
C ASN A 163 -19.86 -14.42 10.06
N LEU A 164 -18.86 -13.97 10.81
CA LEU A 164 -18.15 -12.72 10.55
C LEU A 164 -16.62 -12.91 10.59
N PRO A 165 -15.84 -12.06 9.90
CA PRO A 165 -14.38 -12.05 10.03
C PRO A 165 -13.93 -11.91 11.49
N SER A 166 -12.85 -12.61 11.87
CA SER A 166 -12.35 -12.74 13.25
C SER A 166 -11.97 -11.40 13.87
N GLU A 167 -11.53 -10.46 13.02
CA GLU A 167 -11.19 -9.10 13.46
C GLU A 167 -12.43 -8.35 13.92
N ASN A 168 -13.50 -8.37 13.11
CA ASN A 168 -14.79 -7.80 13.47
C ASN A 168 -15.42 -8.53 14.67
N ALA A 169 -15.33 -9.86 14.70
CA ALA A 169 -15.87 -10.68 15.79
C ALA A 169 -15.25 -10.33 17.15
N LYS A 170 -13.92 -10.19 17.22
CA LYS A 170 -13.22 -9.79 18.44
C LYS A 170 -13.69 -8.44 18.97
N ILE A 171 -13.98 -7.49 18.09
CA ILE A 171 -14.46 -6.15 18.48
C ILE A 171 -15.86 -6.25 19.09
N LEU A 172 -16.79 -6.97 18.42
CA LEU A 172 -18.17 -7.12 18.89
C LEU A 172 -18.26 -7.87 20.22
N VAL A 173 -17.41 -8.88 20.41
CA VAL A 173 -17.33 -9.62 21.68
C VAL A 173 -16.75 -8.76 22.80
N LYS A 174 -15.69 -8.00 22.52
CA LYS A 174 -15.10 -7.06 23.50
C LYS A 174 -16.07 -5.95 23.91
N GLN A 175 -16.96 -5.53 23.01
CA GLN A 175 -18.02 -4.56 23.28
C GLN A 175 -19.25 -5.16 23.97
N GLY A 176 -19.30 -6.49 24.17
CA GLY A 176 -20.43 -7.19 24.77
C GLY A 176 -21.69 -7.18 23.89
N LEU A 177 -21.54 -7.01 22.57
CA LEU A 177 -22.63 -7.02 21.61
C LEU A 177 -22.91 -8.44 21.06
N ALA A 178 -21.94 -9.33 21.11
CA ALA A 178 -22.06 -10.70 20.63
C ALA A 178 -21.18 -11.67 21.44
N VAL A 179 -21.45 -12.97 21.32
CA VAL A 179 -20.69 -14.06 21.95
C VAL A 179 -20.29 -15.08 20.89
N THR A 180 -19.07 -15.60 20.97
CA THR A 180 -18.57 -16.65 20.06
C THR A 180 -19.25 -17.97 20.34
N ILE A 181 -19.66 -18.68 19.29
CA ILE A 181 -20.20 -20.03 19.36
C ILE A 181 -19.19 -20.96 18.70
N GLU A 182 -18.82 -22.04 19.38
CA GLU A 182 -18.07 -23.14 18.78
C GLU A 182 -19.07 -24.26 18.42
N ILE A 183 -18.88 -24.88 17.26
CA ILE A 183 -19.63 -26.07 16.83
C ILE A 183 -18.81 -27.30 17.22
#